data_AF-A0A3S2BHC6-F1
#
_entry.id   AF-A0A3S2BHC6-F1
#
_cell.length_a   1.000
_cell.length_b   1.000
_cell.length_c   1.000
_cell.angle_alpha   90.00
_cell.angle_beta   90.00
_cell.angle_gamma   90.00
#
_symmetry.space_group_name_H-M   'P 1'
#
loop_
_entity.id
_entity.type
_entity.pdbx_description
1 polymer ?
#
loop_
_entity_poly.entity_id
_entity_poly.type
_entity_poly.pdbx_seq_one_letter_code
_entity_poly.pdbx_strand_id
1 'polypeptide(L)'
;MDISYHKNFSSQLGRDMEYKRYGHAGRPVVVFPTSQGRFYQFEDSGGVGALAEFIDTGRIQLFTVDGVDSESFFDKHADAAHRIARHEAYFRYVREEALPDFLTTAEQANGGRKLKPLFSGCSMGGYH
;
A
#
# COMPACT_ATOMS: atom_id res chain seq x y z
N MET A 1 16.43 -4.86 -9.62
CA MET A 1 15.11 -4.55 -9.07
C MET A 1 14.02 -4.57 -10.14
N ASP A 2 13.03 -5.46 -9.99
CA ASP A 2 11.78 -5.47 -10.77
C ASP A 2 10.81 -4.45 -10.17
N ILE A 3 10.27 -3.53 -10.96
CA ILE A 3 9.38 -2.44 -10.51
C ILE A 3 8.18 -2.35 -11.45
N SER A 4 6.97 -2.29 -10.89
CA SER A 4 5.74 -2.05 -11.66
C SER A 4 4.82 -1.07 -10.95
N TYR A 5 4.13 -0.25 -11.74
CA TYR A 5 3.10 0.69 -11.30
C TYR A 5 1.72 0.17 -11.69
N HIS A 6 0.77 0.34 -10.78
CA HIS A 6 -0.60 -0.14 -10.93
C HIS A 6 -1.58 0.95 -10.53
N LYS A 7 -2.68 1.03 -11.29
CA LYS A 7 -3.77 1.97 -11.06
C LYS A 7 -5.08 1.27 -11.33
N ASN A 8 -5.85 1.04 -10.26
CA ASN A 8 -7.09 0.27 -10.31
C ASN A 8 -8.23 1.09 -9.68
N PHE A 9 -9.41 1.00 -10.27
CA PHE A 9 -10.60 1.62 -9.71
C PHE A 9 -11.03 0.90 -8.42
N SER A 10 -11.21 1.66 -7.33
CA SER A 10 -11.73 1.14 -6.07
C SER A 10 -13.23 1.37 -5.97
N SER A 11 -13.99 0.29 -5.79
CA SER A 11 -15.44 0.38 -5.59
C SER A 11 -15.78 0.92 -4.20
N GLN A 12 -14.95 0.61 -3.20
CA GLN A 12 -15.10 1.12 -1.83
C GLN A 12 -14.90 2.64 -1.75
N LEU A 13 -14.03 3.20 -2.59
CA LEU A 13 -13.67 4.62 -2.58
C LEU A 13 -14.31 5.42 -3.72
N GLY A 14 -14.85 4.77 -4.75
CA GLY A 14 -15.43 5.43 -5.92
C GLY A 14 -14.41 6.22 -6.74
N ARG A 15 -13.13 5.85 -6.69
CA ARG A 15 -12.03 6.51 -7.40
C ARG A 15 -10.92 5.53 -7.72
N ASP A 16 -10.03 5.93 -8.62
CA ASP A 16 -8.79 5.19 -8.85
C ASP A 16 -7.85 5.30 -7.65
N MET A 17 -7.26 4.16 -7.31
CA MET A 17 -6.21 3.99 -6.32
C MET A 17 -4.96 3.44 -7.00
N GLU A 18 -3.81 3.86 -6.48
CA GLU A 18 -2.51 3.58 -7.10
C GLU A 18 -1.60 2.84 -6.12
N TYR A 19 -0.70 2.03 -6.66
CA TYR A 19 0.37 1.45 -5.89
C TYR A 19 1.58 1.13 -6.78
N LYS A 20 2.75 0.98 -6.16
CA LYS A 20 3.91 0.39 -6.81
C LYS A 20 4.28 -0.95 -6.17
N ARG A 21 4.76 -1.87 -6.98
CA ARG A 21 5.33 -3.15 -6.58
C ARG A 21 6.82 -3.18 -6.88
N TYR A 22 7.61 -3.68 -5.93
CA TYR A 22 9.05 -3.90 -6.08
C TYR A 22 9.40 -5.34 -5.74
N GLY A 23 10.22 -5.95 -6.59
CA GLY A 23 10.64 -7.33 -6.42
C GLY A 23 9.70 -8.34 -7.06
N HIS A 24 10.20 -9.57 -7.13
CA HIS A 24 9.68 -10.63 -7.98
C HIS A 24 9.25 -11.88 -7.19
N ALA A 25 9.54 -11.95 -5.89
CA ALA A 25 9.19 -13.04 -4.98
C ALA A 25 9.42 -12.60 -3.52
N GLY A 26 9.09 -13.48 -2.57
CA GLY A 26 9.36 -13.28 -1.15
C GLY A 26 8.14 -12.86 -0.35
N ARG A 27 8.36 -12.57 0.93
CA ARG A 27 7.27 -12.18 1.83
C ARG A 27 6.70 -10.81 1.42
N PRO A 28 5.37 -10.68 1.25
CA PRO A 28 4.77 -9.40 0.91
C PRO A 28 4.94 -8.41 2.07
N VAL A 29 5.37 -7.21 1.76
CA VAL A 29 5.49 -6.07 2.69
C VAL A 29 4.66 -4.93 2.14
N VAL A 30 3.60 -4.56 2.84
CA VAL A 30 2.72 -3.45 2.47
C VAL A 30 3.18 -2.20 3.22
N VAL A 31 3.45 -1.14 2.49
CA VAL A 31 3.91 0.14 3.03
C VAL A 31 2.84 1.20 2.84
N PHE A 32 2.41 1.78 3.95
CA PHE A 32 1.51 2.93 3.97
C PHE A 32 2.31 4.24 4.03
N PRO A 33 1.93 5.25 3.25
CA PRO A 33 2.63 6.53 3.21
C PRO A 33 2.38 7.31 4.51
N THR A 34 3.21 8.32 4.77
CA THR A 34 2.97 9.26 5.89
C THR A 34 1.75 10.15 5.58
N SER A 35 1.41 11.05 6.51
CA SER A 35 0.31 12.03 6.33
C SER A 35 0.36 12.70 4.97
N GLN A 36 -0.72 12.58 4.19
CA GLN A 36 -0.86 13.16 2.84
C GLN A 36 0.24 12.73 1.85
N GLY A 37 1.00 11.68 2.19
CA GLY A 37 1.94 11.04 1.30
C GLY A 37 1.21 10.21 0.25
N ARG A 38 1.97 9.84 -0.77
CA ARG A 38 1.50 9.09 -1.93
C ARG A 38 2.28 7.80 -2.05
N PHE A 39 1.77 6.86 -2.84
CA PHE A 39 2.41 5.56 -3.10
C PHE A 39 3.91 5.61 -3.50
N TYR A 40 4.42 6.72 -4.04
CA TYR A 40 5.83 6.89 -4.40
C TYR A 40 6.70 7.46 -3.27
N GLN A 41 6.12 7.96 -2.18
CA GLN A 41 6.85 8.65 -1.12
C GLN A 41 7.92 7.78 -0.46
N PHE A 42 7.65 6.49 -0.26
CA PHE A 42 8.61 5.57 0.34
C PHE A 42 9.82 5.30 -0.57
N GLU A 43 9.64 5.39 -1.88
CA GLU A 43 10.73 5.31 -2.86
C GLU A 43 11.55 6.61 -2.86
N ASP A 44 10.88 7.75 -2.98
CA ASP A 44 11.52 9.08 -3.05
C ASP A 44 12.33 9.41 -1.78
N SER A 45 11.91 8.89 -0.63
CA SER A 45 12.63 9.01 0.64
C SER A 45 13.78 8.02 0.81
N GLY A 46 14.03 7.15 -0.18
CA GLY A 46 15.12 6.18 -0.18
C GLY A 46 14.79 4.87 0.54
N GLY A 47 13.57 4.67 1.04
CA GLY A 47 13.16 3.46 1.76
C GLY A 47 13.26 2.20 0.89
N VAL A 48 12.86 2.28 -0.38
CA VAL A 48 13.03 1.17 -1.35
C VAL A 48 14.52 0.85 -1.55
N GLY A 49 15.36 1.86 -1.70
CA GLY A 49 16.81 1.71 -1.87
C GLY A 49 17.47 1.06 -0.64
N ALA A 50 17.05 1.43 0.56
CA ALA A 50 17.54 0.84 1.81
C ALA A 50 17.20 -0.66 1.94
N LEU A 51 16.13 -1.11 1.27
CA LEU A 51 15.69 -2.51 1.27
C LEU A 51 16.13 -3.29 0.02
N ALA A 52 16.92 -2.70 -0.87
CA ALA A 52 17.21 -3.24 -2.20
C ALA A 52 17.74 -4.68 -2.18
N GLU A 53 18.68 -5.00 -1.27
CA GLU A 53 19.22 -6.36 -1.15
C GLU A 53 18.10 -7.40 -0.89
N PHE A 54 17.15 -7.10 -0.01
CA PHE A 54 16.05 -8.01 0.32
C PHE A 54 15.07 -8.17 -0.85
N ILE A 55 14.85 -7.09 -1.61
CA ILE A 55 13.98 -7.06 -2.78
C ILE A 55 14.61 -7.86 -3.93
N ASP A 56 15.88 -7.60 -4.22
CA ASP A 56 16.61 -8.20 -5.34
C ASP A 56 16.88 -9.69 -5.12
N THR A 57 17.09 -10.11 -3.86
CA THR A 57 17.24 -11.54 -3.50
C THR A 57 15.92 -12.29 -3.33
N GLY A 58 14.77 -11.63 -3.55
CA GLY A 58 13.45 -12.24 -3.39
C GLY A 58 13.11 -12.64 -1.95
N ARG A 59 13.75 -12.01 -0.95
CA ARG A 59 13.38 -12.21 0.46
C ARG A 59 12.08 -11.47 0.80
N ILE A 60 11.85 -10.32 0.19
CA ILE A 60 10.62 -9.55 0.31
C ILE A 60 10.13 -9.09 -1.07
N GLN A 61 8.81 -8.94 -1.17
CA GLN A 61 8.15 -8.23 -2.26
C GLN A 61 7.42 -7.03 -1.67
N LEU A 62 7.78 -5.83 -2.09
CA LEU A 62 7.28 -4.59 -1.48
C LEU A 62 6.11 -4.03 -2.29
N PHE A 63 5.07 -3.59 -1.59
CA PHE A 63 3.89 -2.94 -2.16
C PHE A 63 3.71 -1.59 -1.46
N THR A 64 3.91 -0.49 -2.16
CA THR A 64 3.67 0.86 -1.61
C THR A 64 2.29 1.32 -2.06
N VAL A 65 1.31 1.25 -1.18
CA VAL A 65 -0.09 1.58 -1.48
C VAL A 65 -0.33 3.07 -1.26
N ASP A 66 -1.24 3.65 -2.03
CA ASP A 66 -1.62 5.05 -1.87
C ASP A 66 -2.51 5.29 -0.63
N GLY A 67 -2.58 6.54 -0.18
CA GLY A 67 -3.41 6.98 0.95
C GLY A 67 -4.51 7.96 0.53
N VAL A 68 -5.52 8.13 1.39
CA VAL A 68 -6.64 9.09 1.20
C VAL A 68 -6.77 10.08 2.36
N ASP A 69 -5.65 10.36 3.02
CA ASP A 69 -5.59 11.24 4.20
C ASP A 69 -6.20 12.62 3.94
N SER A 70 -5.96 13.19 2.75
CA SER A 70 -6.49 14.50 2.32
C SER A 70 -8.01 14.52 2.14
N GLU A 71 -8.63 13.36 1.97
CA GLU A 71 -10.09 13.20 1.86
C GLU A 71 -10.73 12.77 3.19
N SER A 72 -9.92 12.46 4.20
CA SER A 72 -10.36 11.95 5.50
C SER A 72 -9.86 12.84 6.63
N PHE A 73 -8.86 12.41 7.39
CA PHE A 73 -8.41 13.15 8.56
C PHE A 73 -7.84 14.54 8.25
N PHE A 74 -7.43 14.82 7.01
CA PHE A 74 -6.89 16.12 6.62
C PHE A 74 -7.85 16.93 5.74
N ASP A 75 -9.07 16.44 5.50
CA ASP A 75 -10.12 17.24 4.88
C ASP A 75 -10.64 18.27 5.89
N LYS A 76 -10.28 19.54 5.68
CA LYS A 76 -10.69 20.68 6.53
C LYS A 76 -12.08 21.21 6.22
N HIS A 77 -12.69 20.75 5.13
CA HIS A 77 -13.99 21.20 4.66
C HIS A 77 -15.12 20.22 5.02
N ALA A 78 -14.77 18.96 5.25
CA ALA A 78 -15.70 17.92 5.69
C ALA A 78 -15.96 17.93 7.21
N ASP A 79 -17.17 17.52 7.59
CA ASP A 79 -17.51 17.25 8.99
C ASP A 79 -16.84 15.97 9.53
N ALA A 80 -16.87 15.79 10.85
CA ALA A 80 -16.22 14.64 11.49
C ALA A 80 -16.79 13.29 11.03
N ALA A 81 -18.11 13.21 10.79
CA ALA A 81 -18.76 11.97 10.39
C ALA A 81 -18.31 11.55 8.97
N HIS A 82 -18.23 12.51 8.05
CA HIS A 82 -17.73 12.30 6.70
C HIS A 82 -16.27 11.84 6.70
N ARG A 83 -15.41 12.51 7.48
CA ARG A 83 -13.98 12.17 7.57
C ARG A 83 -13.76 10.75 8.06
N ILE A 84 -14.50 10.32 9.09
CA ILE A 84 -14.45 8.95 9.60
C ILE A 84 -15.03 7.95 8.59
N ALA A 85 -16.17 8.25 7.97
CA ALA A 85 -16.75 7.38 6.96
C ALA A 85 -15.81 7.18 5.76
N ARG A 86 -15.07 8.22 5.34
CA ARG A 86 -14.07 8.13 4.28
C ARG A 86 -12.86 7.30 4.71
N HIS A 87 -12.42 7.44 5.95
CA HIS A 87 -11.36 6.61 6.51
C HIS A 87 -11.77 5.12 6.62
N GLU A 88 -13.00 4.82 7.04
CA GLU A 88 -13.52 3.45 7.05
C GLU A 88 -13.63 2.86 5.64
N ALA A 89 -13.99 3.68 4.65
CA ALA A 89 -13.99 3.27 3.24
C ALA A 89 -12.57 2.91 2.76
N TYR A 90 -11.55 3.64 3.21
CA TYR A 90 -10.14 3.29 2.96
C TYR A 90 -9.76 1.96 3.58
N PHE A 91 -10.14 1.71 4.84
CA PHE A 91 -9.91 0.41 5.49
C PHE A 91 -10.58 -0.75 4.75
N ARG A 92 -11.81 -0.54 4.25
CA ARG A 92 -12.49 -1.53 3.39
C ARG A 92 -11.75 -1.73 2.07
N TYR A 93 -11.29 -0.65 1.41
CA TYR A 93 -10.45 -0.75 0.21
C TYR A 93 -9.20 -1.60 0.45
N VAL A 94 -8.44 -1.29 1.51
CA VAL A 94 -7.21 -2.04 1.83
C VAL A 94 -7.53 -3.50 2.09
N ARG A 95 -8.55 -3.80 2.90
CA ARG A 95 -8.91 -5.17 3.30
C ARG A 95 -9.51 -6.00 2.17
N GLU A 96 -10.40 -5.42 1.38
CA GLU A 96 -11.28 -6.16 0.46
C GLU A 96 -10.81 -6.09 -0.99
N GLU A 97 -9.98 -5.11 -1.35
CA GLU A 97 -9.53 -4.90 -2.73
C GLU A 97 -8.00 -4.99 -2.85
N ALA A 98 -7.24 -4.13 -2.14
CA ALA A 98 -5.79 -4.03 -2.32
C ALA A 98 -5.01 -5.22 -1.74
N LEU A 99 -5.25 -5.57 -0.47
CA LEU A 99 -4.52 -6.65 0.19
C LEU A 99 -4.73 -8.01 -0.49
N PRO A 100 -5.96 -8.41 -0.90
CA PRO A 100 -6.15 -9.64 -1.67
C PRO A 100 -5.30 -9.67 -2.96
N ASP A 101 -5.27 -8.56 -3.72
CA ASP A 101 -4.47 -8.45 -4.95
C ASP A 101 -2.97 -8.62 -4.68
N PHE A 102 -2.46 -7.97 -3.63
CA PHE A 102 -1.05 -8.08 -3.23
C PHE A 102 -0.69 -9.50 -2.80
N LEU A 103 -1.57 -10.14 -2.02
CA LEU A 103 -1.35 -11.51 -1.54
C LEU A 103 -1.43 -12.53 -2.67
N THR A 104 -2.37 -12.39 -3.62
CA THR A 104 -2.45 -13.24 -4.80
C THR A 104 -1.22 -13.07 -5.69
N THR A 105 -0.79 -11.83 -5.92
CA THR A 105 0.44 -11.53 -6.66
C THR A 105 1.65 -12.20 -6.02
N ALA A 106 1.80 -12.04 -4.70
CA ALA A 106 2.91 -12.65 -3.97
C ALA A 106 2.83 -14.18 -3.94
N GLU A 107 1.65 -14.76 -3.79
CA GLU A 107 1.45 -16.22 -3.82
C GLU A 107 1.89 -16.81 -5.16
N GLN A 108 1.48 -16.19 -6.29
CA GLN A 108 1.88 -16.60 -7.63
C GLN A 108 3.39 -16.49 -7.82
N ALA A 109 3.97 -15.36 -7.41
CA ALA A 109 5.41 -15.12 -7.43
C ALA A 109 6.22 -16.14 -6.59
N ASN A 110 5.61 -16.69 -5.54
CA ASN A 110 6.21 -17.71 -4.66
C ASN A 110 5.80 -19.15 -5.02
N GLY A 111 5.36 -19.40 -6.26
CA GLY A 111 5.02 -20.76 -6.73
C GLY A 111 3.83 -21.38 -5.99
N GLY A 112 2.85 -20.56 -5.61
CA GLY A 112 1.65 -20.98 -4.86
C GLY A 112 1.82 -20.98 -3.34
N ARG A 113 2.98 -20.58 -2.82
CA ARG A 113 3.20 -20.52 -1.37
C ARG A 113 2.60 -19.24 -0.77
N LYS A 114 1.66 -19.41 0.15
CA LYS A 114 1.07 -18.30 0.93
C LYS A 114 2.01 -17.87 2.05
N LEU A 115 2.48 -16.62 1.98
CA LEU A 115 3.29 -15.99 3.01
C LEU A 115 2.47 -14.91 3.72
N LYS A 116 2.55 -14.85 5.05
CA LYS A 116 1.86 -13.80 5.82
C LYS A 116 2.47 -12.42 5.50
N PRO A 117 1.66 -11.38 5.25
CA PRO A 117 2.17 -10.05 4.98
C PRO A 117 2.80 -9.42 6.21
N LEU A 118 3.72 -8.49 5.96
CA LEU A 118 4.17 -7.50 6.93
C LEU A 118 3.56 -6.14 6.56
N PHE A 119 3.20 -5.35 7.57
CA PHE A 119 2.71 -4.00 7.40
C PHE A 119 3.74 -3.03 7.95
N SER A 120 3.94 -1.92 7.25
CA SER A 120 4.91 -0.89 7.62
C SER A 120 4.38 0.49 7.27
N GLY A 121 4.71 1.46 8.11
CA GLY A 121 4.42 2.86 7.84
C GLY A 121 4.96 3.75 8.96
N CYS A 122 5.04 5.05 8.68
CA CYS A 122 5.50 6.04 9.64
C CYS A 122 4.45 7.15 9.81
N SER A 123 4.35 7.70 11.02
CA SER A 123 3.32 8.71 11.34
C SER A 123 1.91 8.18 10.99
N MET A 124 1.14 8.87 10.16
CA MET A 124 -0.17 8.40 9.71
C MET A 124 -0.13 7.01 9.04
N GLY A 125 0.94 6.68 8.33
CA GLY A 125 1.12 5.35 7.76
C GLY A 125 1.32 4.25 8.82
N GLY A 126 1.80 4.60 10.01
CA GLY A 126 1.89 3.65 11.13
C GLY A 126 0.58 3.53 11.92
N TYR A 127 -0.37 4.43 11.67
CA TYR A 127 -1.73 4.35 12.22
C TYR A 127 -2.63 3.46 11.36
N HIS A 128 -2.46 3.50 10.04
CA HIS A 128 -3.10 2.60 9.07
C HIS A 128 -2.61 1.16 9.24
#